data_AF-A0A9W5AP95-F1
#
_entry.id   AF-A0A9W5AP95-F1
#
_cell.length_a   1.000
_cell.length_b   1.000
_cell.length_c   1.000
_cell.angle_alpha   90.00
_cell.angle_beta   90.00
_cell.angle_gamma   90.00
#
_symmetry.space_group_name_H-M   'P 1'
#
loop_
_entity.id
_entity.type
_entity.pdbx_description
1 polymer ?
#
loop_
_entity_poly.entity_id
_entity_poly.type
_entity_poly.pdbx_seq_one_letter_code
_entity_poly.pdbx_strand_id
1 'polypeptide(L)'
;MKKAFTMIELVFVIIILGVLASLAVPKLITGKDDVLIAKSIEQISAIRTGIKNYNDSNKLNEKDSYPSSLEDGDTQLFSKVLSGAALKEWSKTTNDTYTINLSGKNATFKYNSSNGKFTCESGCKELFGGKFE
;
A
#
# COMPACT_ATOMS: atom_id res chain seq x y z
N MET A 1 -27.53 -6.96 48.64
CA MET A 1 -26.47 -7.97 48.87
C MET A 1 -25.58 -8.01 47.64
N LYS A 2 -24.29 -7.67 47.75
CA LYS A 2 -23.36 -7.75 46.61
C LYS A 2 -22.92 -9.20 46.45
N LYS A 3 -23.18 -9.82 45.29
CA LYS A 3 -22.65 -11.15 44.99
C LYS A 3 -21.14 -11.02 44.75
N ALA A 4 -20.36 -11.63 45.64
CA ALA A 4 -18.93 -11.79 45.41
C ALA A 4 -18.71 -12.96 44.44
N PHE A 5 -17.79 -12.78 43.50
CA PHE A 5 -17.35 -13.82 42.57
C PHE A 5 -16.66 -14.93 43.35
N THR A 6 -16.92 -16.20 43.02
CA THR A 6 -16.26 -17.31 43.69
C THR A 6 -14.82 -17.45 43.21
N MET A 7 -13.94 -17.94 44.08
CA MET A 7 -12.54 -18.21 43.70
C MET A 7 -12.45 -19.18 42.52
N ILE A 8 -13.35 -20.15 42.43
CA ILE A 8 -13.34 -21.14 41.35
C ILE A 8 -13.75 -20.54 40.00
N GLU A 9 -14.70 -19.62 39.96
CA GLU A 9 -15.07 -18.90 38.73
C GLU A 9 -13.90 -18.07 38.22
N LEU A 10 -13.13 -17.42 39.11
CA LEU A 10 -11.96 -16.64 38.72
C LEU A 10 -10.84 -17.52 38.13
N VAL A 11 -10.60 -18.69 38.73
CA VAL A 11 -9.64 -19.67 38.21
C VAL A 11 -10.04 -20.19 36.82
N PHE A 12 -11.33 -20.45 36.60
CA PHE A 12 -11.80 -20.90 35.30
C PHE A 12 -11.62 -19.84 34.20
N VAL A 13 -11.86 -18.57 34.52
CA VAL A 13 -11.66 -17.46 33.57
C VAL A 13 -10.19 -17.33 33.17
N ILE A 14 -9.23 -17.39 34.10
CA ILE A 14 -7.80 -17.28 33.77
C ILE A 14 -7.30 -18.46 32.95
N ILE A 15 -7.85 -19.67 33.18
CA ILE A 15 -7.51 -20.87 32.39
C ILE A 15 -7.99 -20.68 30.94
N ILE A 16 -9.24 -20.27 30.75
CA ILE A 16 -9.80 -20.02 29.41
C ILE A 16 -9.02 -18.92 28.70
N LEU A 17 -8.74 -17.79 29.38
CA LEU A 17 -7.96 -16.70 28.80
C LEU A 17 -6.53 -17.15 28.46
N GLY A 18 -5.92 -18.03 29.26
CA GLY A 18 -4.60 -18.61 28.98
C GLY A 18 -4.57 -19.46 27.70
N VAL A 19 -5.57 -20.32 27.51
CA VAL A 19 -5.68 -21.14 26.29
C VAL A 19 -5.96 -20.28 25.06
N LEU A 20 -6.92 -19.34 25.15
CA LEU A 20 -7.24 -18.45 24.03
C LEU A 20 -6.07 -17.55 23.65
N ALA A 21 -5.31 -17.05 24.63
CA ALA A 21 -4.12 -16.24 24.37
C ALA A 21 -3.04 -17.05 23.62
N SER A 22 -2.82 -18.32 23.98
CA SER A 22 -1.82 -19.16 23.32
C SER A 22 -2.09 -19.39 21.82
N LEU A 23 -3.38 -19.46 21.43
CA LEU A 23 -3.79 -19.70 20.05
C LEU A 23 -3.83 -18.43 19.19
N ALA A 24 -4.01 -17.25 19.81
CA ALA A 24 -4.14 -15.98 19.10
C ALA A 24 -2.80 -15.34 18.70
N VAL A 25 -1.72 -15.61 19.44
CA VAL A 25 -0.39 -15.02 19.22
C VAL A 25 0.26 -15.34 17.86
N PRO A 26 0.27 -16.59 17.35
CA PRO A 26 1.09 -16.94 16.18
C PRO A 26 0.66 -16.24 14.87
N LYS A 27 -0.59 -15.76 14.75
CA LYS A 27 -1.09 -15.14 13.51
C LYS A 27 -0.71 -13.66 13.32
N LEU A 28 -0.24 -12.97 14.36
CA LEU A 28 -0.02 -11.52 14.31
C LEU A 28 1.42 -11.10 13.94
N ILE A 29 2.37 -12.03 13.96
CA ILE A 29 3.79 -11.72 13.79
C ILE A 29 4.21 -11.80 12.32
N THR A 30 3.76 -12.83 11.58
CA THR A 30 4.22 -13.08 10.21
C THR A 30 3.44 -12.33 9.13
N GLY A 31 2.20 -11.91 9.40
CA GLY A 31 1.32 -11.33 8.36
C GLY A 31 1.56 -9.86 8.03
N LYS A 32 2.42 -9.15 8.77
CA LYS A 32 2.59 -7.69 8.56
C LYS A 32 3.25 -7.37 7.22
N ASP A 33 4.30 -8.10 6.85
CA ASP A 33 5.02 -7.86 5.60
C ASP A 33 4.17 -8.21 4.37
N ASP A 34 3.45 -9.33 4.42
CA ASP A 34 2.54 -9.75 3.35
C ASP A 34 1.40 -8.74 3.12
N VAL A 35 0.88 -8.13 4.20
CA VAL A 35 -0.13 -7.08 4.10
C VAL A 35 0.43 -5.82 3.44
N LEU A 36 1.67 -5.44 3.75
CA LEU A 36 2.31 -4.28 3.13
C LEU A 36 2.57 -4.50 1.64
N ILE A 37 2.98 -5.72 1.25
CA ILE A 37 3.15 -6.10 -0.16
C ILE A 37 1.80 -6.14 -0.88
N ALA A 38 0.76 -6.70 -0.28
CA ALA A 38 -0.58 -6.71 -0.87
C ALA A 38 -1.14 -5.28 -1.06
N LYS A 39 -0.99 -4.44 -0.03
CA LYS A 39 -1.42 -3.03 -0.08
C LYS A 39 -0.67 -2.25 -1.16
N SER A 40 0.62 -2.46 -1.32
CA SER A 40 1.39 -1.78 -2.37
C SER A 40 1.02 -2.25 -3.77
N ILE A 41 0.66 -3.53 -3.96
CA ILE A 41 0.10 -4.01 -5.23
C ILE A 41 -1.19 -3.25 -5.58
N GLU A 42 -2.09 -3.07 -4.61
CA GLU A 42 -3.31 -2.28 -4.77
C GLU A 42 -3.00 -0.83 -5.10
N GLN A 43 -2.03 -0.22 -4.41
CA GLN A 43 -1.58 1.15 -4.67
C GLN A 43 -1.07 1.32 -6.11
N ILE A 44 -0.25 0.40 -6.61
CA ILE A 44 0.26 0.44 -8.00
C ILE A 44 -0.89 0.37 -9.01
N SER A 45 -1.86 -0.52 -8.77
CA SER A 45 -3.05 -0.63 -9.61
C SER A 45 -3.88 0.64 -9.58
N ALA A 46 -4.05 1.25 -8.40
CA ALA A 46 -4.74 2.51 -8.22
C ALA A 46 -4.02 3.66 -8.93
N ILE A 47 -2.67 3.73 -8.88
CA ILE A 47 -1.87 4.74 -9.61
C ILE A 47 -2.11 4.61 -11.11
N ARG A 48 -2.00 3.40 -11.67
CA ARG A 48 -2.22 3.14 -13.10
C ARG A 48 -3.64 3.53 -13.54
N THR A 49 -4.62 3.18 -12.71
CA THR A 49 -6.03 3.54 -12.94
C THR A 49 -6.23 5.04 -12.86
N GLY A 50 -5.61 5.71 -11.88
CA GLY A 50 -5.65 7.17 -11.72
C GLY A 50 -5.06 7.91 -12.92
N ILE A 51 -3.92 7.45 -13.45
CA ILE A 51 -3.32 8.01 -14.68
C ILE A 51 -4.27 7.85 -15.87
N LYS A 52 -4.88 6.68 -16.03
CA LYS A 52 -5.86 6.44 -17.10
C LYS A 52 -7.08 7.35 -16.95
N ASN A 53 -7.63 7.45 -15.74
CA ASN A 53 -8.79 8.30 -15.46
C ASN A 53 -8.50 9.78 -15.70
N TYR A 54 -7.29 10.24 -15.40
CA TYR A 54 -6.85 11.60 -15.72
C TYR A 54 -6.86 11.85 -17.23
N ASN A 55 -6.28 10.93 -18.00
CA ASN A 55 -6.27 11.01 -19.45
C ASN A 55 -7.68 10.94 -20.05
N ASP A 56 -8.53 10.05 -19.54
CA ASP A 56 -9.92 9.92 -19.97
C ASP A 56 -10.71 11.21 -19.66
N SER A 57 -10.45 11.87 -18.53
CA SER A 57 -11.05 13.17 -18.20
C SER A 57 -10.57 14.28 -19.12
N ASN A 58 -9.30 14.28 -19.54
CA ASN A 58 -8.77 15.26 -20.49
C ASN A 58 -9.31 15.04 -21.92
N LYS A 59 -9.55 13.79 -22.33
CA LYS A 59 -10.19 13.47 -23.61
C LYS A 59 -11.57 14.09 -23.75
N LEU A 60 -12.34 14.17 -22.65
CA LEU A 60 -13.64 14.85 -22.63
C LEU A 60 -13.51 16.37 -22.89
N ASN A 61 -12.33 16.93 -22.64
CA ASN A 61 -11.99 18.32 -22.89
C ASN A 61 -11.17 18.49 -24.19
N GLU A 62 -11.30 17.53 -25.12
CA GLU A 62 -10.61 17.51 -26.43
C GLU A 62 -9.07 17.53 -26.33
N LYS A 63 -8.53 17.06 -25.21
CA LYS A 63 -7.08 17.03 -24.94
C LYS A 63 -6.61 15.61 -24.66
N ASP A 64 -5.94 14.99 -25.63
CA ASP A 64 -5.24 13.72 -25.44
C ASP A 64 -3.88 13.96 -24.75
N SER A 65 -3.91 14.07 -23.42
CA SER A 65 -2.69 14.31 -22.64
C SER A 65 -2.72 13.59 -21.30
N TYR A 66 -1.65 12.85 -21.06
CA TYR A 66 -1.29 12.35 -19.74
C TYR A 66 -0.78 13.48 -18.83
N PRO A 67 -0.81 13.29 -17.50
CA PRO A 67 -0.26 14.29 -16.59
C PRO A 67 1.27 14.35 -16.77
N SER A 68 1.85 15.56 -16.77
CA SER A 68 3.31 15.75 -16.87
C SER A 68 4.06 15.33 -15.60
N SER A 69 3.37 15.35 -14.46
CA SER A 69 3.84 14.86 -13.15
C SER A 69 2.68 14.16 -12.45
N LEU A 70 2.95 13.19 -11.57
CA LEU A 70 1.88 12.51 -10.83
C LEU A 70 1.47 13.27 -9.56
N GLU A 71 2.26 14.26 -9.16
CA GLU A 71 2.00 15.11 -8.00
C GLU A 71 1.66 16.56 -8.38
N ASP A 72 0.88 17.19 -7.50
CA ASP A 72 0.62 18.61 -7.43
C ASP A 72 1.48 19.22 -6.32
N GLY A 73 2.62 19.82 -6.72
CA GLY A 73 3.63 20.34 -5.80
C GLY A 73 4.36 19.25 -4.98
N ASP A 74 5.04 19.66 -3.91
CA ASP A 74 5.91 18.79 -3.09
C ASP A 74 5.22 18.14 -1.89
N THR A 75 3.93 18.38 -1.67
CA THR A 75 3.29 18.03 -0.38
C THR A 75 2.81 16.58 -0.31
N GLN A 76 2.40 15.98 -1.44
CA GLN A 76 1.89 14.61 -1.49
C GLN A 76 2.20 13.95 -2.83
N LEU A 77 2.82 12.76 -2.78
CA LEU A 77 3.06 11.95 -3.96
C LEU A 77 1.74 11.48 -4.57
N PHE A 78 1.67 11.44 -5.89
CA PHE A 78 0.52 10.93 -6.66
C PHE A 78 -0.79 11.71 -6.49
N SER A 79 -0.77 12.93 -5.95
CA SER A 79 -1.99 13.70 -5.65
C SER A 79 -2.86 14.06 -6.86
N LYS A 80 -2.30 14.06 -8.08
CA LYS A 80 -3.08 14.28 -9.32
C LYS A 80 -3.85 13.06 -9.78
N VAL A 81 -3.46 11.87 -9.31
CA VAL A 81 -4.00 10.58 -9.78
C VAL A 81 -4.64 9.76 -8.67
N LEU A 82 -4.33 10.04 -7.40
CA LEU A 82 -4.90 9.40 -6.23
C LEU A 82 -5.51 10.45 -5.29
N SER A 83 -6.77 10.23 -4.90
CA SER A 83 -7.47 11.00 -3.89
C SER A 83 -7.47 10.23 -2.55
N GLY A 84 -6.68 10.70 -1.57
CA GLY A 84 -6.88 10.34 -0.16
C GLY A 84 -5.96 9.28 0.47
N ALA A 85 -4.94 8.78 -0.23
CA ALA A 85 -3.98 7.83 0.36
C ALA A 85 -2.59 8.44 0.53
N ALA A 86 -2.18 8.66 1.79
CA ALA A 86 -0.78 8.96 2.10
C ALA A 86 0.08 7.70 1.86
N LEU A 87 0.85 7.71 0.77
CA LEU A 87 1.72 6.63 0.35
C LEU A 87 3.08 6.72 1.08
N LYS A 88 3.08 6.43 2.39
CA LYS A 88 4.27 6.59 3.25
C LYS A 88 5.48 5.74 2.84
N GLU A 89 5.24 4.56 2.25
CA GLU A 89 6.29 3.66 1.80
C GLU A 89 6.92 4.11 0.47
N TRP A 90 6.30 5.07 -0.22
CA TRP A 90 6.75 5.60 -1.49
C TRP A 90 7.61 6.84 -1.28
N SER A 91 8.66 6.94 -2.09
CA SER A 91 9.56 8.08 -2.17
C SER A 91 9.79 8.45 -3.61
N LYS A 92 9.99 9.74 -3.89
CA LYS A 92 10.36 10.24 -5.21
C LYS A 92 11.87 10.43 -5.25
N THR A 93 12.53 9.80 -6.23
CA THR A 93 13.98 9.91 -6.43
C THR A 93 14.31 10.98 -7.46
N THR A 94 13.56 11.00 -8.56
CA THR A 94 13.68 12.01 -9.62
C THR A 94 12.28 12.39 -10.11
N ASN A 95 12.16 13.32 -11.06
CA ASN A 95 10.87 13.80 -11.57
C ASN A 95 9.91 12.69 -12.04
N ASP A 96 10.46 11.62 -12.60
CA ASP A 96 9.68 10.53 -13.19
C ASP A 96 9.89 9.20 -12.47
N THR A 97 10.73 9.16 -11.43
CA THR A 97 11.16 7.91 -10.77
C THR A 97 10.72 7.86 -9.32
N TYR A 98 9.99 6.80 -8.99
CA TYR A 98 9.38 6.54 -7.70
C TYR A 98 9.91 5.23 -7.12
N THR A 99 10.34 5.25 -5.87
CA THR A 99 10.89 4.07 -5.19
C THR A 99 10.00 3.72 -4.00
N ILE A 100 9.63 2.45 -3.89
CA ILE A 100 8.94 1.90 -2.72
C ILE A 100 9.92 1.04 -1.91
N ASN A 101 9.98 1.28 -0.60
CA ASN A 101 10.73 0.44 0.34
C ASN A 101 9.73 -0.38 1.16
N LEU A 102 9.85 -1.70 1.14
CA LEU A 102 9.06 -2.59 1.98
C LEU A 102 10.01 -3.56 2.69
N SER A 103 10.06 -3.47 4.01
CA SER A 103 10.80 -4.40 4.87
C SER A 103 12.26 -4.62 4.44
N GLY A 104 12.94 -3.54 4.01
CA GLY A 104 14.34 -3.56 3.61
C GLY A 104 14.63 -3.91 2.14
N LYS A 105 13.59 -4.22 1.36
CA LYS A 105 13.69 -4.40 -0.10
C LYS A 105 13.16 -3.15 -0.82
N ASN A 106 13.76 -2.82 -1.96
CA ASN A 106 13.39 -1.65 -2.77
C ASN A 106 12.88 -2.09 -4.14
N ALA A 107 11.83 -1.42 -4.63
CA ALA A 107 11.42 -1.50 -6.03
C ALA A 107 11.30 -0.09 -6.61
N THR A 108 11.77 0.08 -7.83
CA THR A 108 11.77 1.36 -8.53
C THR A 108 10.83 1.31 -9.72
N PHE A 109 9.96 2.32 -9.79
CA PHE A 109 9.00 2.53 -10.85
C PHE A 109 9.30 3.83 -11.57
N LYS A 110 9.10 3.81 -12.89
CA LYS A 110 9.22 4.98 -13.73
C LYS A 110 7.90 5.31 -14.40
N TYR A 111 7.55 6.57 -14.33
CA TYR A 111 6.43 7.15 -15.03
C TYR A 111 6.89 7.72 -16.37
N ASN A 112 6.14 7.44 -17.44
CA ASN A 112 6.37 8.02 -18.74
C ASN A 112 5.17 8.89 -19.12
N SER A 113 5.36 10.21 -19.12
CA SER A 113 4.33 11.20 -19.44
C SER A 113 3.93 11.23 -20.91
N SER A 114 4.70 10.63 -21.82
CA SER A 114 4.34 10.56 -23.24
C SER A 114 3.31 9.47 -23.53
N ASN A 115 3.26 8.41 -22.72
CA ASN A 115 2.37 7.25 -22.95
C ASN A 115 1.57 6.82 -21.72
N GLY A 116 1.69 7.55 -20.60
CA GLY A 116 1.00 7.27 -19.35
C GLY A 116 1.42 5.98 -18.65
N LYS A 117 2.53 5.35 -19.06
CA LYS A 117 2.95 4.08 -18.48
C LYS A 117 3.65 4.29 -17.14
N PHE A 118 3.27 3.46 -16.16
CA PHE A 118 3.93 3.34 -14.88
C PHE A 118 4.55 1.93 -14.76
N THR A 119 5.80 1.82 -15.17
CA THR A 119 6.53 0.55 -15.34
C THR A 119 7.54 0.35 -14.24
N CYS A 120 7.73 -0.90 -13.83
CA CYS A 120 8.84 -1.23 -12.96
C CYS A 120 10.17 -1.21 -13.73
N GLU A 121 11.20 -0.59 -13.18
CA GLU A 121 12.57 -0.64 -13.71
C GLU A 121 13.45 -1.64 -12.94
N SER A 122 13.26 -1.78 -11.63
CA SER A 122 14.08 -2.68 -10.81
C SER A 122 13.38 -3.13 -9.52
N GLY A 123 13.81 -4.26 -8.96
CA GLY A 123 13.37 -4.75 -7.64
C GLY A 123 11.97 -5.36 -7.57
N CYS A 124 11.12 -5.21 -8.60
CA CYS A 124 9.75 -5.74 -8.56
C CYS A 124 9.66 -7.27 -8.58
N LYS A 125 10.64 -7.96 -9.15
CA LYS A 125 10.70 -9.42 -9.09
C LYS A 125 10.89 -9.93 -7.66
N GLU A 126 11.77 -9.26 -6.92
CA GLU A 126 12.13 -9.62 -5.53
C GLU A 126 11.08 -9.22 -4.50
N LEU A 127 10.30 -8.18 -4.79
CA LEU A 127 9.25 -7.65 -3.92
C LEU A 127 7.86 -8.19 -4.25
N PHE A 128 7.54 -8.35 -5.53
CA PHE A 128 6.19 -8.66 -6.00
C PHE A 128 6.10 -9.97 -6.80
N GLY A 129 7.19 -10.73 -6.90
CA GLY A 129 7.21 -12.02 -7.58
C GLY A 129 6.96 -11.94 -9.09
N GLY A 130 7.32 -10.82 -9.74
CA GLY A 130 7.20 -10.64 -11.19
C GLY A 130 5.84 -10.14 -11.68
N LYS A 131 4.92 -9.76 -10.78
CA LYS A 131 3.59 -9.21 -11.15
C LYS A 131 3.63 -7.86 -11.89
N PHE A 132 4.79 -7.22 -11.96
CA PHE A 132 4.96 -5.88 -12.54
C PHE A 132 6.13 -5.75 -13.52
N GLU A 133 6.75 -6.88 -13.91
CA GLU A 133 7.70 -6.96 -15.03
C GLU A 133 6.96 -6.89 -16.37
#